data_AF-A0A1E7MZZ3-F1
#
_entry.id   AF-A0A1E7MZZ3-F1
#
_cell.length_a   1.000
_cell.length_b   1.000
_cell.length_c   1.000
_cell.angle_alpha   90.00
_cell.angle_beta   90.00
_cell.angle_gamma   90.00
#
_symmetry.space_group_name_H-M   'P 1'
#
loop_
_entity.id
_entity.type
_entity.pdbx_description
1 polymer ?
#
loop_
_entity_poly.entity_id
_entity_poly.type
_entity_poly.pdbx_seq_one_letter_code
_entity_poly.pdbx_strand_id
1 'polypeptide(L)'
;MPPVGAAPLTPAASFVTGITSTPEQRSTERLAARILGLLLPHRRAADPEFDARPEHFPFQLAQLAGYIDAGEPVVFTLPGFPCKSPNPAKVLGHLPDEGERLSLTFLDELCARIGRIHPPGARILICSDGHIFGDLINVADPHIDAYSDELTAMIDREGLRHLDTFDLRAVLGELPYDEKRARVHERYAPSVEELREQVLTEQETLRLYRGITRFLTEDTTGFPGTRSALQRECRRRAYGVIQRSRAWGELIGEQHPRAVRLSIHPQPVGAAKFGIRLLAAADAWMTPWHSAVLHRPDGRWELLRNEEAARLGRLVERDGRPSHYESR
;
A
#
# COMPACT_ATOMS: atom_id res chain seq x y z
N MET A 1 48.11 49.65 -39.86
CA MET A 1 48.03 49.19 -41.26
C MET A 1 48.62 47.77 -41.33
N PRO A 2 47.99 46.83 -42.06
CA PRO A 2 47.04 45.81 -41.55
C PRO A 2 47.53 44.34 -41.80
N PRO A 3 46.71 43.28 -41.61
CA PRO A 3 45.70 43.02 -40.59
C PRO A 3 45.95 41.70 -39.79
N VAL A 4 45.38 41.66 -38.58
CA VAL A 4 45.15 40.44 -37.79
C VAL A 4 43.80 39.87 -38.19
N GLY A 5 43.79 38.64 -38.73
CA GLY A 5 42.57 37.87 -38.99
C GLY A 5 42.46 36.74 -37.97
N ALA A 6 41.57 36.89 -37.01
CA ALA A 6 41.19 35.82 -36.09
C ALA A 6 40.22 34.86 -36.79
N ALA A 7 40.60 33.59 -36.88
CA ALA A 7 39.69 32.52 -37.30
C ALA A 7 38.80 32.12 -36.10
N PRO A 8 37.49 31.88 -36.30
CA PRO A 8 36.61 31.45 -35.22
C PRO A 8 36.85 29.98 -34.89
N LEU A 9 37.17 29.69 -33.63
CA LEU A 9 37.12 28.35 -33.06
C LEU A 9 35.67 27.87 -33.04
N THR A 10 35.36 26.93 -33.93
CA THR A 10 34.11 26.17 -33.89
C THR A 10 34.17 25.24 -32.67
N PRO A 11 33.18 25.21 -31.78
CA PRO A 11 33.16 24.20 -30.73
C PRO A 11 32.90 22.85 -31.40
N ALA A 12 33.83 21.92 -31.22
CA ALA A 12 33.63 20.53 -31.61
C ALA A 12 32.37 20.01 -30.90
N ALA A 13 31.33 19.73 -31.69
CA ALA A 13 30.19 18.98 -31.23
C ALA A 13 30.69 17.60 -30.79
N SER A 14 30.86 17.42 -29.48
CA SER A 14 30.97 16.08 -28.89
C SER A 14 29.61 15.43 -29.04
N PHE A 15 29.45 14.68 -30.13
CA PHE A 15 28.42 13.66 -30.22
C PHE A 15 28.63 12.70 -29.06
N VAL A 16 27.74 12.77 -28.06
CA VAL A 16 27.59 11.73 -27.04
C VAL A 16 27.21 10.47 -27.79
N THR A 17 28.22 9.65 -28.06
CA THR A 17 28.08 8.32 -28.64
C THR A 17 27.28 7.49 -27.65
N GLY A 18 26.26 6.79 -28.15
CA GLY A 18 25.36 5.97 -27.35
C GLY A 18 26.15 5.01 -26.48
N ILE A 19 25.98 5.15 -25.16
CA ILE A 19 26.49 4.20 -24.18
C ILE A 19 25.76 2.88 -24.42
N THR A 20 26.40 1.94 -25.09
CA THR A 20 25.91 0.57 -25.21
C THR A 20 26.01 -0.10 -23.85
N SER A 21 24.86 -0.51 -23.29
CA SER A 21 24.81 -1.19 -22.00
C SER A 21 25.58 -2.51 -22.01
N THR A 22 26.26 -2.82 -20.91
CA THR A 22 27.06 -4.06 -20.80
C THR A 22 26.14 -5.30 -20.86
N PRO A 23 26.66 -6.50 -21.19
CA PRO A 23 25.87 -7.74 -21.15
C PRO A 23 25.20 -7.99 -19.79
N GLU A 24 25.89 -7.69 -18.70
CA GLU A 24 25.36 -7.79 -17.33
C GLU A 24 24.24 -6.79 -17.08
N GLN A 25 24.43 -5.52 -17.46
CA GLN A 25 23.40 -4.49 -17.34
C GLN A 25 22.13 -4.85 -18.13
N ARG A 26 22.29 -5.40 -19.35
CA ARG A 26 21.16 -5.94 -20.13
C ARG A 26 20.52 -7.17 -19.49
N SER A 27 21.24 -7.94 -18.67
CA SER A 27 20.68 -9.05 -17.90
C SER A 27 19.83 -8.53 -16.74
N THR A 28 20.35 -7.55 -15.99
CA THR A 28 19.66 -6.88 -14.88
C THR A 28 18.38 -6.20 -15.35
N GLU A 29 18.44 -5.40 -16.42
CA GLU A 29 17.27 -4.72 -16.99
C GLU A 29 16.17 -5.71 -17.39
N ARG A 30 16.56 -6.83 -18.03
CA ARG A 30 15.61 -7.89 -18.41
C ARG A 30 15.02 -8.59 -17.19
N LEU A 31 15.80 -8.86 -16.14
CA LEU A 31 15.30 -9.49 -14.93
C LEU A 31 14.38 -8.55 -14.14
N ALA A 32 14.74 -7.28 -14.00
CA ALA A 32 13.89 -6.26 -13.36
C ALA A 32 12.54 -6.14 -14.09
N ALA A 33 12.55 -6.09 -15.42
CA ALA A 33 11.32 -6.06 -16.22
C ALA A 33 10.48 -7.32 -16.04
N ARG A 34 11.10 -8.50 -15.93
CA ARG A 34 10.39 -9.77 -15.67
C ARG A 34 9.76 -9.80 -14.28
N ILE A 35 10.47 -9.32 -13.24
CA ILE A 35 9.93 -9.21 -11.88
C ILE A 35 8.74 -8.25 -11.88
N LEU A 36 8.89 -7.07 -12.47
CA LEU A 36 7.80 -6.11 -12.58
C LEU A 36 6.61 -6.66 -13.38
N GLY A 37 6.87 -7.48 -14.41
CA GLY A 37 5.84 -8.22 -15.14
C GLY A 37 5.01 -9.18 -14.28
N LEU A 38 5.54 -9.66 -13.15
CA LEU A 38 4.76 -10.43 -12.17
C LEU A 38 3.81 -9.56 -11.34
N LEU A 39 4.14 -8.28 -11.14
CA LEU A 39 3.34 -7.31 -10.38
C LEU A 39 2.22 -6.69 -11.21
N LEU A 40 2.46 -6.42 -12.50
CA LEU A 40 1.55 -5.68 -13.38
C LEU A 40 0.11 -6.24 -13.46
N PRO A 41 -0.12 -7.57 -13.52
CA PRO A 41 -1.49 -8.12 -13.50
C PRO A 41 -2.28 -7.75 -12.25
N HIS A 42 -1.58 -7.42 -11.16
CA HIS A 42 -2.16 -7.09 -9.85
C HIS A 42 -2.16 -5.58 -9.60
N ARG A 43 -1.90 -4.75 -10.61
CA ARG A 43 -1.80 -3.30 -10.47
C ARG A 43 -3.13 -2.67 -10.06
N ARG A 44 -3.09 -1.88 -8.98
CA ARG A 44 -4.16 -0.96 -8.56
C ARG A 44 -3.91 0.40 -9.20
N ALA A 45 -4.49 0.61 -10.38
CA ALA A 45 -4.21 1.76 -11.24
C ALA A 45 -5.14 2.94 -10.95
N ALA A 46 -4.61 4.17 -10.97
CA ALA A 46 -5.40 5.40 -11.01
C ALA A 46 -5.83 5.80 -12.44
N ASP A 47 -5.34 5.04 -13.42
CA ASP A 47 -5.36 5.18 -14.88
C ASP A 47 -5.55 3.77 -15.50
N PRO A 48 -6.70 3.10 -15.23
CA PRO A 48 -6.91 1.70 -15.59
C PRO A 48 -6.92 1.43 -17.10
N GLU A 49 -7.21 2.44 -17.92
CA GLU A 49 -7.25 2.35 -19.38
C GLU A 49 -5.85 2.38 -20.02
N PHE A 50 -4.80 2.67 -19.25
CA PHE A 50 -3.44 2.75 -19.76
C PHE A 50 -2.81 1.36 -19.90
N ASP A 51 -2.29 1.02 -21.09
CA ASP A 51 -1.55 -0.22 -21.36
C ASP A 51 -0.17 -0.19 -20.66
N ALA A 52 -0.18 -0.54 -19.38
CA ALA A 52 0.99 -0.47 -18.51
C ALA A 52 2.00 -1.58 -18.83
N ARG A 53 3.25 -1.20 -19.01
CA ARG A 53 4.38 -2.07 -19.36
C ARG A 53 5.56 -1.74 -18.45
N PRO A 54 6.53 -2.65 -18.27
CA PRO A 54 7.62 -2.44 -17.32
C PRO A 54 8.36 -1.09 -17.49
N GLU A 55 8.62 -0.67 -18.73
CA GLU A 55 9.31 0.59 -19.08
C GLU A 55 8.62 1.85 -18.54
N HIS A 56 7.34 1.75 -18.19
CA HIS A 56 6.55 2.85 -17.65
C HIS A 56 6.73 3.03 -16.13
N PHE A 57 7.56 2.23 -15.48
CA PHE A 57 7.78 2.24 -14.01
C PHE A 57 9.27 2.42 -13.68
N PRO A 58 9.88 3.56 -14.04
CA PRO A 58 11.32 3.77 -13.92
C PRO A 58 11.81 3.70 -12.47
N PHE A 59 11.02 4.18 -11.50
CA PHE A 59 11.37 4.11 -10.08
C PHE A 59 11.49 2.67 -9.60
N GLN A 60 10.49 1.84 -9.92
CA GLN A 60 10.48 0.43 -9.50
C GLN A 60 11.58 -0.35 -10.22
N LEU A 61 11.80 -0.10 -11.52
CA LEU A 61 12.89 -0.74 -12.26
C LEU A 61 14.26 -0.40 -11.67
N ALA A 62 14.51 0.87 -11.33
CA ALA A 62 15.77 1.29 -10.71
C ALA A 62 15.99 0.64 -9.33
N GLN A 63 14.95 0.58 -8.50
CA GLN A 63 15.02 -0.07 -7.20
C GLN A 63 15.27 -1.58 -7.32
N LEU A 64 14.57 -2.25 -8.25
CA LEU A 64 14.76 -3.67 -8.54
C LEU A 64 16.19 -3.96 -9.04
N ALA A 65 16.70 -3.14 -9.97
CA ALA A 65 18.06 -3.27 -10.47
C ALA A 65 19.09 -3.21 -9.34
N GLY A 66 18.92 -2.28 -8.39
CA GLY A 66 19.81 -2.17 -7.23
C GLY A 66 19.91 -3.44 -6.37
N TYR A 67 18.80 -4.19 -6.18
CA TYR A 67 18.84 -5.49 -5.49
C TYR A 67 19.43 -6.60 -6.35
N ILE A 68 19.10 -6.60 -7.65
CA ILE A 68 19.58 -7.61 -8.60
C ILE A 68 21.10 -7.53 -8.76
N ASP A 69 21.64 -6.34 -8.98
CA ASP A 69 23.07 -6.11 -9.14
C ASP A 69 23.85 -6.46 -7.86
N ALA A 70 23.23 -6.25 -6.69
CA ALA A 70 23.80 -6.64 -5.40
C ALA A 70 23.67 -8.15 -5.09
N GLY A 71 22.89 -8.91 -5.87
CA GLY A 71 22.60 -10.32 -5.57
C GLY A 71 21.77 -10.52 -4.30
N GLU A 72 20.96 -9.52 -3.92
CA GLU A 72 20.20 -9.49 -2.67
C GLU A 72 18.71 -9.83 -2.89
N PRO A 73 18.01 -10.33 -1.86
CA PRO A 73 16.56 -10.46 -1.92
C PRO A 73 15.89 -9.10 -2.14
N VAL A 74 14.90 -9.03 -3.03
CA VAL A 74 14.12 -7.79 -3.24
C VAL A 74 13.25 -7.54 -2.02
N VAL A 75 13.39 -6.37 -1.39
CA VAL A 75 12.53 -5.96 -0.28
C VAL A 75 11.45 -5.00 -0.77
N PHE A 76 10.19 -5.36 -0.51
CA PHE A 76 9.02 -4.52 -0.73
C PHE A 76 8.51 -3.98 0.61
N THR A 77 8.05 -2.73 0.64
CA THR A 77 7.29 -2.19 1.78
C THR A 77 5.84 -2.00 1.37
N LEU A 78 4.89 -2.41 2.23
CA LEU A 78 3.46 -2.30 1.97
C LEU A 78 2.75 -1.71 3.19
N PRO A 79 2.47 -0.39 3.19
CA PRO A 79 1.55 0.21 4.15
C PRO A 79 0.15 -0.38 4.00
N GLY A 80 -0.40 -0.92 5.08
CA GLY A 80 -1.72 -1.52 5.11
C GLY A 80 -1.87 -2.52 6.25
N PHE A 81 -3.04 -3.18 6.31
CA PHE A 81 -3.44 -4.02 7.44
C PHE A 81 -3.41 -3.26 8.79
N PRO A 82 -4.14 -2.12 8.93
CA PRO A 82 -4.14 -1.32 10.15
C PRO A 82 -4.90 -2.01 11.29
N CYS A 83 -6.17 -2.29 11.03
CA CYS A 83 -7.18 -2.86 11.91
C CYS A 83 -8.47 -3.00 11.11
N LYS A 84 -9.42 -3.83 11.55
CA LYS A 84 -10.76 -3.90 10.96
C LYS A 84 -11.52 -2.58 11.16
N SER A 85 -12.40 -2.26 10.21
CA SER A 85 -13.37 -1.16 10.31
C SER A 85 -14.15 -1.25 11.63
N PRO A 86 -14.40 -0.12 12.32
CA PRO A 86 -15.27 -0.09 13.50
C PRO A 86 -16.77 -0.27 13.15
N ASN A 87 -17.12 -0.33 11.86
CA ASN A 87 -18.51 -0.52 11.43
C ASN A 87 -18.82 -2.03 11.24
N PRO A 88 -19.67 -2.64 12.09
CA PRO A 88 -20.03 -4.05 11.97
C PRO A 88 -20.81 -4.40 10.70
N ALA A 89 -21.39 -3.41 10.00
CA ALA A 89 -22.01 -3.64 8.69
C ALA A 89 -20.98 -3.91 7.58
N LYS A 90 -19.71 -3.58 7.81
CA LYS A 90 -18.61 -3.77 6.85
C LYS A 90 -17.82 -5.05 7.09
N VAL A 91 -17.61 -5.43 8.35
CA VAL A 91 -16.69 -6.51 8.75
C VAL A 91 -17.34 -7.54 9.68
N LEU A 92 -16.74 -8.72 9.81
CA LEU A 92 -17.22 -9.80 10.68
C LEU A 92 -16.86 -9.61 12.17
N GLY A 93 -15.77 -8.88 12.44
CA GLY A 93 -15.25 -8.66 13.78
C GLY A 93 -14.05 -7.72 13.75
N HIS A 94 -13.36 -7.57 14.88
CA HIS A 94 -12.19 -6.70 15.00
C HIS A 94 -10.86 -7.40 14.66
N LEU A 95 -10.85 -8.73 14.59
CA LEU A 95 -9.67 -9.54 14.25
C LEU A 95 -9.58 -9.81 12.73
N PRO A 96 -8.38 -10.12 12.19
CA PRO A 96 -8.22 -10.65 10.84
C PRO A 96 -9.11 -11.87 10.59
N ASP A 97 -9.68 -11.95 9.40
CA ASP A 97 -10.53 -13.06 8.94
C ASP A 97 -10.02 -13.63 7.61
N GLU A 98 -10.86 -14.35 6.86
CA GLU A 98 -10.45 -14.99 5.61
C GLU A 98 -9.95 -13.97 4.57
N GLY A 99 -10.40 -12.71 4.64
CA GLY A 99 -9.95 -11.66 3.74
C GLY A 99 -8.47 -11.37 3.91
N GLU A 100 -8.00 -11.24 5.15
CA GLU A 100 -6.58 -11.05 5.45
C GLU A 100 -5.80 -12.30 5.06
N ARG A 101 -6.28 -13.50 5.42
CA ARG A 101 -5.58 -14.77 5.13
C ARG A 101 -5.30 -14.96 3.64
N LEU A 102 -6.33 -14.78 2.81
CA LEU A 102 -6.21 -14.86 1.34
C LEU A 102 -5.27 -13.79 0.78
N SER A 103 -5.34 -12.57 1.32
CA SER A 103 -4.48 -11.47 0.89
C SER A 103 -3.00 -11.72 1.22
N LEU A 104 -2.71 -12.21 2.43
CA LEU A 104 -1.36 -12.56 2.85
C LEU A 104 -0.82 -13.73 2.01
N THR A 105 -1.63 -14.76 1.79
CA THR A 105 -1.27 -15.91 0.95
C THR A 105 -0.88 -15.45 -0.46
N PHE A 106 -1.68 -14.57 -1.07
CA PHE A 106 -1.38 -13.99 -2.38
C PHE A 106 -0.02 -13.24 -2.40
N LEU A 107 0.25 -12.42 -1.38
CA LEU A 107 1.51 -11.67 -1.28
C LEU A 107 2.72 -12.61 -1.12
N ASP A 108 2.59 -13.66 -0.31
CA ASP A 108 3.65 -14.67 -0.14
C ASP A 108 3.92 -15.42 -1.45
N GLU A 109 2.87 -15.87 -2.15
CA GLU A 109 2.97 -16.54 -3.43
C GLU A 109 3.63 -15.66 -4.51
N LEU A 110 3.34 -14.36 -4.49
CA LEU A 110 3.98 -13.39 -5.37
C LEU A 110 5.50 -13.32 -5.11
N CYS A 111 5.93 -13.27 -3.85
CA CYS A 111 7.35 -13.34 -3.49
C CYS A 111 7.98 -14.67 -3.91
N ALA A 112 7.30 -15.80 -3.70
CA ALA A 112 7.76 -17.11 -4.12
C ALA A 112 7.94 -17.20 -5.65
N ARG A 113 7.05 -16.58 -6.43
CA ARG A 113 7.17 -16.48 -7.90
C ARG A 113 8.39 -15.66 -8.32
N ILE A 114 8.70 -14.57 -7.61
CA ILE A 114 9.92 -13.79 -7.84
C ILE A 114 11.16 -14.65 -7.57
N GLY A 115 11.17 -15.43 -6.48
CA GLY A 115 12.27 -16.33 -6.12
C GLY A 115 12.60 -17.40 -7.17
N ARG A 116 11.63 -17.79 -8.01
CA ARG A 116 11.86 -18.73 -9.14
C ARG A 116 12.67 -18.11 -10.28
N ILE A 117 12.71 -16.79 -10.40
CA ILE A 117 13.44 -16.08 -11.47
C ILE A 117 14.62 -15.25 -10.96
N HIS A 118 14.63 -14.93 -9.67
CA HIS A 118 15.71 -14.25 -8.95
C HIS A 118 16.05 -15.08 -7.70
N PRO A 119 17.09 -15.94 -7.74
CA PRO A 119 17.35 -16.92 -6.68
C PRO A 119 17.46 -16.38 -5.24
N PRO A 120 17.99 -15.16 -4.99
CA PRO A 120 17.95 -14.56 -3.65
C PRO A 120 16.52 -14.35 -3.10
N GLY A 121 15.51 -14.30 -3.96
CA GLY A 121 14.10 -14.21 -3.56
C GLY A 121 13.60 -12.78 -3.39
N ALA A 122 12.44 -12.68 -2.75
CA ALA A 122 11.81 -11.43 -2.38
C ALA A 122 11.10 -11.57 -1.04
N ARG A 123 10.92 -10.43 -0.35
CA ARG A 123 10.14 -10.33 0.89
C ARG A 123 9.27 -9.09 0.87
N ILE A 124 8.11 -9.18 1.51
CA ILE A 124 7.22 -8.03 1.73
C ILE A 124 7.18 -7.72 3.23
N LEU A 125 7.60 -6.50 3.58
CA LEU A 125 7.42 -5.93 4.90
C LEU A 125 6.06 -5.22 4.95
N ILE A 126 5.13 -5.80 5.70
CA ILE A 126 3.81 -5.23 5.97
C ILE A 126 3.97 -4.12 7.01
N CYS A 127 3.85 -2.88 6.55
CA CYS A 127 4.02 -1.70 7.38
C CYS A 127 2.67 -1.26 7.97
N SER A 128 2.22 -1.94 9.03
CA SER A 128 0.91 -1.67 9.65
C SER A 128 0.81 -0.22 10.12
N ASP A 129 -0.26 0.43 9.70
CA ASP A 129 -0.57 1.83 9.95
C ASP A 129 -1.70 2.02 10.98
N GLY A 130 -2.10 0.97 11.69
CA GLY A 130 -3.17 1.01 12.69
C GLY A 130 -2.90 2.03 13.79
N HIS A 131 -1.78 1.91 14.49
CA HIS A 131 -1.41 2.82 15.59
C HIS A 131 -1.08 4.24 15.12
N ILE A 132 -0.77 4.40 13.83
CA ILE A 132 -0.64 5.72 13.21
C ILE A 132 -2.01 6.41 13.18
N PHE A 133 -3.11 5.69 12.96
CA PHE A 133 -4.42 6.28 12.71
C PHE A 133 -5.45 6.16 13.84
N GLY A 134 -5.26 5.29 14.84
CA GLY A 134 -6.29 4.85 15.79
C GLY A 134 -7.32 5.90 16.24
N ASP A 135 -6.88 7.02 16.80
CA ASP A 135 -7.74 8.12 17.26
C ASP A 135 -8.46 8.88 16.13
N LEU A 136 -7.89 8.94 14.92
CA LEU A 136 -8.53 9.57 13.76
C LEU A 136 -9.62 8.69 13.14
N ILE A 137 -9.47 7.37 13.24
CA ILE A 137 -10.42 6.38 12.73
C ILE A 137 -11.35 5.82 13.82
N ASN A 138 -11.24 6.31 15.05
CA ASN A 138 -12.01 5.88 16.21
C ASN A 138 -11.89 4.37 16.52
N VAL A 139 -10.68 3.83 16.41
CA VAL A 139 -10.36 2.46 16.82
C VAL A 139 -9.37 2.53 17.98
N ALA A 140 -9.71 1.88 19.10
CA ALA A 140 -8.88 1.88 20.30
C ALA A 140 -7.57 1.10 20.07
N ASP A 141 -6.47 1.59 20.63
CA ASP A 141 -5.15 0.95 20.51
C ASP A 141 -5.16 -0.55 20.88
N PRO A 142 -5.85 -1.03 21.95
CA PRO A 142 -5.93 -2.47 22.24
C PRO A 142 -6.58 -3.32 21.14
N HIS A 143 -7.50 -2.76 20.35
CA HIS A 143 -8.07 -3.47 19.20
C HIS A 143 -7.06 -3.53 18.04
N ILE A 144 -6.23 -2.51 17.90
CA ILE A 144 -5.14 -2.50 16.92
C ILE A 144 -4.07 -3.52 17.32
N ASP A 145 -3.67 -3.54 18.59
CA ASP A 145 -2.75 -4.55 19.13
C ASP A 145 -3.26 -5.96 18.85
N ALA A 146 -4.52 -6.25 19.22
CA ALA A 146 -5.13 -7.57 19.00
C ALA A 146 -5.18 -7.95 17.51
N TYR A 147 -5.48 -6.99 16.63
CA TYR A 147 -5.49 -7.22 15.19
C TYR A 147 -4.07 -7.52 14.67
N SER A 148 -3.07 -6.71 15.05
CA SER A 148 -1.69 -6.88 14.63
C SER A 148 -1.09 -8.19 15.13
N ASP A 149 -1.36 -8.56 16.37
CA ASP A 149 -0.87 -9.81 16.97
C ASP A 149 -1.50 -11.04 16.31
N GLU A 150 -2.81 -11.01 16.03
CA GLU A 150 -3.46 -12.09 15.27
C GLU A 150 -2.98 -12.13 13.81
N LEU A 151 -2.66 -10.99 13.19
CA LEU A 151 -2.11 -10.95 11.84
C LEU A 151 -0.74 -11.66 11.78
N THR A 152 0.14 -11.38 12.75
CA THR A 152 1.42 -12.09 12.88
C THR A 152 1.21 -13.58 13.15
N ALA A 153 0.31 -13.93 14.08
CA ALA A 153 0.00 -15.33 14.36
C ALA A 153 -0.61 -16.07 13.13
N MET A 154 -1.35 -15.36 12.28
CA MET A 154 -1.88 -15.89 11.02
C MET A 154 -0.76 -16.15 10.00
N ILE A 155 0.20 -15.22 9.85
CA ILE A 155 1.39 -15.40 9.00
C ILE A 155 2.16 -16.66 9.41
N ASP A 156 2.39 -16.86 10.70
CA ASP A 156 3.09 -18.02 11.23
C ASP A 156 2.30 -19.33 11.01
N ARG A 157 1.00 -19.32 11.30
CA ARG A 157 0.12 -20.50 11.20
C ARG A 157 -0.04 -20.99 9.76
N GLU A 158 -0.13 -20.06 8.81
CA GLU A 158 -0.22 -20.36 7.38
C GLU A 158 1.17 -20.67 6.76
N GLY A 159 2.26 -20.47 7.52
CA GLY A 159 3.62 -20.74 7.09
C GLY A 159 4.10 -19.81 5.97
N LEU A 160 3.70 -18.54 6.00
CA LEU A 160 4.00 -17.53 4.98
C LEU A 160 5.39 -16.93 5.20
N ARG A 161 6.41 -17.55 4.59
CA ARG A 161 7.84 -17.32 4.90
C ARG A 161 8.43 -16.05 4.29
N HIS A 162 7.72 -15.40 3.37
CA HIS A 162 8.21 -14.22 2.65
C HIS A 162 7.64 -12.91 3.22
N LEU A 163 6.87 -12.97 4.30
CA LEU A 163 6.21 -11.83 4.90
C LEU A 163 6.82 -11.50 6.27
N ASP A 164 7.02 -10.22 6.52
CA ASP A 164 7.42 -9.68 7.83
C ASP A 164 6.49 -8.53 8.21
N THR A 165 6.43 -8.16 9.49
CA THR A 165 5.62 -7.03 9.98
C THR A 165 6.49 -5.90 10.52
N PHE A 166 6.04 -4.66 10.31
CA PHE A 166 6.67 -3.44 10.80
C PHE A 166 5.59 -2.45 11.23
N ASP A 167 5.65 -1.95 12.46
CA ASP A 167 4.67 -1.03 13.01
C ASP A 167 5.34 -0.01 13.94
N LEU A 168 4.54 0.84 14.59
CA LEU A 168 5.07 1.82 15.55
C LEU A 168 5.74 1.19 16.79
N ARG A 169 5.41 -0.05 17.16
CA ARG A 169 6.06 -0.77 18.26
C ARG A 169 7.49 -1.12 17.86
N ALA A 170 7.71 -1.57 16.63
CA ALA A 170 9.04 -1.84 16.09
C ALA A 170 9.94 -0.59 16.03
N VAL A 171 9.37 0.59 15.75
CA VAL A 171 10.15 1.83 15.60
C VAL A 171 10.45 2.51 16.93
N LEU A 172 9.46 2.60 17.83
CA LEU A 172 9.50 3.47 19.00
C LEU A 172 9.36 2.71 20.34
N GLY A 173 9.41 1.38 20.30
CA GLY A 173 9.46 0.51 21.48
C GLY A 173 8.23 0.65 22.39
N GLU A 174 8.45 0.80 23.68
CA GLU A 174 7.42 0.79 24.73
C GLU A 174 6.77 2.16 25.01
N LEU A 175 7.05 3.19 24.20
CA LEU A 175 6.42 4.50 24.38
C LEU A 175 4.88 4.40 24.27
N PRO A 176 4.12 5.23 25.02
CA PRO A 176 2.67 5.34 24.85
C PRO A 176 2.30 5.70 23.41
N TYR A 177 1.20 5.16 22.90
CA TYR A 177 0.81 5.36 21.50
C TYR A 177 0.57 6.81 21.11
N ASP A 178 0.00 7.62 22.01
CA ASP A 178 -0.14 9.07 21.77
C ASP A 178 1.21 9.76 21.59
N GLU A 179 2.21 9.38 22.37
CA GLU A 179 3.56 9.93 22.25
C GLU A 179 4.24 9.46 20.95
N LYS A 180 4.07 8.18 20.59
CA LYS A 180 4.54 7.64 19.31
C LYS A 180 3.95 8.43 18.13
N ARG A 181 2.63 8.62 18.13
CA ARG A 181 1.91 9.41 17.12
C ARG A 181 2.41 10.85 17.06
N ALA A 182 2.59 11.50 18.21
CA ALA A 182 3.08 12.87 18.29
C ALA A 182 4.48 13.02 17.69
N ARG A 183 5.42 12.14 18.05
CA ARG A 183 6.81 12.17 17.53
C ARG A 183 6.87 11.97 16.02
N VAL A 184 6.10 11.02 15.48
CA VAL A 184 6.05 10.79 14.03
C VAL A 184 5.38 11.96 13.31
N HIS A 185 4.32 12.53 13.88
CA HIS A 185 3.65 13.68 13.30
C HIS A 185 4.56 14.91 13.28
N GLU A 186 5.20 15.26 14.40
CA GLU A 186 6.10 16.40 14.51
C GLU A 186 7.25 16.33 13.50
N ARG A 187 7.83 15.14 13.31
CA ARG A 187 8.99 14.97 12.44
C ARG A 187 8.66 14.92 10.95
N TYR A 188 7.52 14.35 10.57
CA TYR A 188 7.28 13.98 9.17
C TYR A 188 5.95 14.46 8.58
N ALA A 189 5.01 14.95 9.39
CA ALA A 189 3.72 15.37 8.85
C ALA A 189 3.82 16.73 8.13
N PRO A 190 3.25 16.87 6.93
CA PRO A 190 3.07 18.19 6.33
C PRO A 190 2.07 19.00 7.16
N SER A 191 2.10 20.32 7.03
CA SER A 191 1.09 21.20 7.61
C SER A 191 -0.29 20.98 6.96
N VAL A 192 -1.34 21.35 7.69
CA VAL A 192 -2.71 21.27 7.15
C VAL A 192 -2.88 22.27 6.00
N GLU A 193 -2.20 23.41 6.07
CA GLU A 193 -2.19 24.47 5.07
C GLU A 193 -1.60 23.98 3.74
N GLU A 194 -0.43 23.34 3.77
CA GLU A 194 0.16 22.69 2.58
C GLU A 194 -0.78 21.65 2.00
N LEU A 195 -1.39 20.79 2.84
CA LEU A 195 -2.34 19.79 2.35
C LEU A 195 -3.59 20.42 1.72
N ARG A 196 -4.09 21.53 2.27
CA ARG A 196 -5.23 22.24 1.67
C ARG A 196 -4.87 22.77 0.29
N GLU A 197 -3.69 23.35 0.14
CA GLU A 197 -3.19 23.80 -1.16
C GLU A 197 -3.07 22.63 -2.14
N GLN A 198 -2.45 21.52 -1.75
CA GLN A 198 -2.32 20.32 -2.57
C GLN A 198 -3.67 19.72 -2.96
N VAL A 199 -4.67 19.71 -2.07
CA VAL A 199 -6.03 19.25 -2.40
C VAL A 199 -6.68 20.13 -3.48
N LEU A 200 -6.31 21.40 -3.58
CA LEU A 200 -6.81 22.31 -4.62
C LEU A 200 -6.05 22.19 -5.94
N THR A 201 -4.75 21.92 -5.90
CA THR A 201 -3.86 21.97 -7.08
C THR A 201 -3.52 20.60 -7.66
N GLU A 202 -3.53 19.53 -6.85
CA GLU A 202 -3.11 18.20 -7.24
C GLU A 202 -4.29 17.22 -7.30
N GLN A 203 -4.55 16.67 -8.49
CA GLN A 203 -5.67 15.74 -8.69
C GLN A 203 -5.56 14.47 -7.84
N GLU A 204 -4.35 13.96 -7.62
CA GLU A 204 -4.11 12.76 -6.83
C GLU A 204 -4.44 12.98 -5.35
N THR A 205 -3.94 14.08 -4.78
CA THR A 205 -4.20 14.45 -3.39
C THR A 205 -5.70 14.72 -3.17
N LEU A 206 -6.39 15.34 -4.14
CA LEU A 206 -7.85 15.47 -4.12
C LEU A 206 -8.59 14.12 -4.13
N ARG A 207 -8.15 13.17 -4.97
CA ARG A 207 -8.74 11.82 -5.03
C ARG A 207 -8.55 11.09 -3.69
N LEU A 208 -7.36 11.15 -3.11
CA LEU A 208 -7.06 10.57 -1.80
C LEU A 208 -7.94 11.19 -0.71
N TYR A 209 -8.05 12.52 -0.67
CA TYR A 209 -8.91 13.23 0.28
C TYR A 209 -10.38 12.84 0.18
N ARG A 210 -10.91 12.71 -1.04
CA ARG A 210 -12.28 12.25 -1.28
C ARG A 210 -12.46 10.80 -0.84
N GLY A 211 -11.51 9.92 -1.14
CA GLY A 211 -11.50 8.52 -0.74
C GLY A 211 -11.54 8.36 0.79
N ILE A 212 -10.62 9.03 1.49
CA ILE A 212 -10.52 9.03 2.95
C ILE A 212 -11.78 9.61 3.59
N THR A 213 -12.29 10.74 3.08
CA THR A 213 -13.52 11.33 3.60
C THR A 213 -14.69 10.35 3.50
N ARG A 214 -14.83 9.66 2.36
CA ARG A 214 -15.86 8.62 2.17
C ARG A 214 -15.67 7.48 3.17
N PHE A 215 -14.46 6.98 3.34
CA PHE A 215 -14.18 5.90 4.30
C PHE A 215 -14.54 6.30 5.73
N LEU A 216 -14.11 7.47 6.20
CA LEU A 216 -14.43 7.95 7.53
C LEU A 216 -15.94 8.11 7.74
N THR A 217 -16.67 8.58 6.72
CA THR A 217 -18.14 8.68 6.79
C THR A 217 -18.79 7.30 6.88
N GLU A 218 -18.33 6.33 6.09
CA GLU A 218 -18.88 4.97 6.07
C GLU A 218 -18.52 4.16 7.31
N ASP A 219 -17.38 4.43 7.95
CA ASP A 219 -16.92 3.75 9.17
C ASP A 219 -17.56 4.31 10.44
N THR A 220 -18.05 5.55 10.40
CA THR A 220 -18.65 6.16 11.58
C THR A 220 -20.08 5.63 11.79
N THR A 221 -20.27 4.88 12.87
CA THR A 221 -21.59 4.39 13.31
C THR A 221 -22.09 5.20 14.51
N GLY A 222 -23.41 5.26 14.70
CA GLY A 222 -24.01 5.87 15.88
C GLY A 222 -23.79 7.39 16.04
N PHE A 223 -23.44 8.12 14.98
CA PHE A 223 -23.20 9.56 15.06
C PHE A 223 -24.47 10.30 15.52
N PRO A 224 -24.42 11.10 16.60
CA PRO A 224 -25.62 11.70 17.20
C PRO A 224 -26.19 12.88 16.39
N GLY A 225 -25.40 13.46 15.48
CA GLY A 225 -25.81 14.62 14.69
C GLY A 225 -26.37 14.27 13.31
N THR A 226 -26.58 15.31 12.48
CA THR A 226 -27.07 15.11 11.11
C THR A 226 -25.99 14.53 10.19
N ARG A 227 -26.39 13.90 9.08
CA ARG A 227 -25.47 13.42 8.03
C ARG A 227 -24.53 14.52 7.53
N SER A 228 -25.02 15.76 7.41
CA SER A 228 -24.20 16.90 7.01
C SER A 228 -23.17 17.30 8.06
N ALA A 229 -23.50 17.18 9.35
CA ALA A 229 -22.54 17.41 10.43
C ALA A 229 -21.45 16.32 10.45
N LEU A 230 -21.84 15.05 10.28
CA LEU A 230 -20.89 13.94 10.12
C LEU A 230 -19.93 14.20 8.95
N GLN A 231 -20.47 14.55 7.78
CA GLN A 231 -19.65 14.80 6.60
C GLN A 231 -18.63 15.93 6.82
N ARG A 232 -19.01 17.00 7.54
CA ARG A 232 -18.08 18.10 7.88
C ARG A 232 -16.98 17.63 8.84
N GLU A 233 -17.32 16.82 9.83
CA GLU A 233 -16.35 16.27 10.76
C GLU A 233 -15.37 15.31 10.06
N CYS A 234 -15.87 14.39 9.24
CA CYS A 234 -15.05 13.46 8.46
C CYS A 234 -14.12 14.19 7.49
N ARG A 235 -14.58 15.28 6.85
CA ARG A 235 -13.71 16.15 6.04
C ARG A 235 -12.57 16.76 6.85
N ARG A 236 -12.83 17.22 8.07
CA ARG A 236 -11.80 17.74 8.97
C ARG A 236 -10.80 16.65 9.37
N ARG A 237 -11.29 15.48 9.79
CA ARG A 237 -10.45 14.33 10.17
C ARG A 237 -9.64 13.78 9.01
N ALA A 238 -10.15 13.84 7.78
CA ALA A 238 -9.46 13.36 6.58
C ALA A 238 -8.10 14.05 6.36
N TYR A 239 -7.97 15.34 6.68
CA TYR A 239 -6.66 16.02 6.65
C TYR A 239 -5.67 15.37 7.61
N GLY A 240 -6.08 15.10 8.85
CA GLY A 240 -5.24 14.41 9.84
C GLY A 240 -4.80 13.01 9.35
N VAL A 241 -5.71 12.26 8.71
CA VAL A 241 -5.39 10.93 8.17
C VAL A 241 -4.35 11.07 7.03
N ILE A 242 -4.49 12.06 6.15
CA ILE A 242 -3.50 12.30 5.09
C ILE A 242 -2.15 12.71 5.67
N GLN A 243 -2.12 13.63 6.65
CA GLN A 243 -0.89 14.05 7.33
C GLN A 243 -0.14 12.84 7.88
N ARG A 244 -0.86 11.96 8.58
CA ARG A 244 -0.28 10.77 9.20
C ARG A 244 0.10 9.70 8.18
N SER A 245 -0.64 9.57 7.08
CA SER A 245 -0.29 8.67 5.98
C SER A 245 1.01 9.12 5.30
N ARG A 246 1.19 10.43 5.10
CA ARG A 246 2.45 11.01 4.60
C ARG A 246 3.59 10.79 5.59
N ALA A 247 3.36 11.11 6.87
CA ALA A 247 4.35 10.94 7.93
C ALA A 247 4.83 9.49 8.06
N TRP A 248 3.90 8.53 8.05
CA TRP A 248 4.23 7.10 8.04
C TRP A 248 5.00 6.70 6.78
N GLY A 249 4.59 7.24 5.63
CA GLY A 249 5.31 7.06 4.39
C GLY A 249 6.77 7.53 4.45
N GLU A 250 7.04 8.70 5.03
CA GLU A 250 8.41 9.21 5.17
C GLU A 250 9.22 8.39 6.17
N LEU A 251 8.63 8.01 7.31
CA LEU A 251 9.29 7.16 8.30
C LEU A 251 9.68 5.79 7.71
N ILE A 252 8.78 5.14 6.96
CA ILE A 252 9.12 3.89 6.25
C ILE A 252 10.25 4.13 5.25
N GLY A 253 10.23 5.25 4.52
CA GLY A 253 11.27 5.61 3.57
C GLY A 253 12.63 5.82 4.23
N GLU A 254 12.66 6.40 5.42
CA GLU A 254 13.88 6.57 6.20
C GLU A 254 14.43 5.23 6.71
N GLN A 255 13.56 4.33 7.19
CA GLN A 255 13.96 3.03 7.74
C GLN A 255 14.31 2.00 6.64
N HIS A 256 13.69 2.12 5.46
CA HIS A 256 13.85 1.19 4.33
C HIS A 256 14.07 1.93 3.00
N PRO A 257 15.17 2.69 2.85
CA PRO A 257 15.36 3.62 1.73
C PRO A 257 15.50 2.93 0.36
N ARG A 258 15.94 1.68 0.33
CA ARG A 258 16.09 0.90 -0.91
C ARG A 258 14.82 0.15 -1.29
N ALA A 259 13.82 0.04 -0.42
CA ALA A 259 12.68 -0.86 -0.63
C ALA A 259 11.79 -0.39 -1.78
N VAL A 260 11.30 -1.36 -2.57
CA VAL A 260 10.29 -1.10 -3.60
C VAL A 260 8.97 -0.78 -2.88
N ARG A 261 8.44 0.42 -3.09
CA ARG A 261 7.30 0.91 -2.30
C ARG A 261 5.98 0.47 -2.93
N LEU A 262 5.31 -0.48 -2.30
CA LEU A 262 3.94 -0.85 -2.66
C LEU A 262 2.93 0.08 -1.98
N SER A 263 1.70 0.08 -2.47
CA SER A 263 0.59 0.86 -1.93
C SER A 263 -0.72 0.12 -2.13
N ILE A 264 -1.59 0.13 -1.13
CA ILE A 264 -2.97 -0.32 -1.28
C ILE A 264 -3.87 0.75 -1.92
N HIS A 265 -3.36 1.96 -2.20
CA HIS A 265 -4.13 2.98 -2.91
C HIS A 265 -3.81 2.97 -4.40
N PRO A 266 -4.76 3.34 -5.28
CA PRO A 266 -4.49 3.52 -6.70
C PRO A 266 -3.29 4.44 -6.94
N GLN A 267 -2.38 4.05 -7.84
CA GLN A 267 -1.23 4.87 -8.25
C GLN A 267 -1.21 4.97 -9.79
N PRO A 268 -0.89 6.14 -10.36
CA PRO A 268 -0.69 6.26 -11.80
C PRO A 268 0.62 5.64 -12.25
N VAL A 269 0.77 5.49 -13.55
CA VAL A 269 2.06 5.15 -14.16
C VAL A 269 3.11 6.21 -13.80
N GLY A 270 4.35 5.78 -13.62
CA GLY A 270 5.47 6.67 -13.27
C GLY A 270 5.49 7.15 -11.81
N ALA A 271 4.52 6.78 -10.98
CA ALA A 271 4.57 7.09 -9.55
C ALA A 271 5.69 6.32 -8.84
N ALA A 272 6.28 6.91 -7.80
CA ALA A 272 7.30 6.25 -6.97
C ALA A 272 6.72 5.05 -6.18
N LYS A 273 5.42 5.04 -5.91
CA LYS A 273 4.72 3.92 -5.27
C LYS A 273 4.00 3.08 -6.33
N PHE A 274 4.05 1.77 -6.18
CA PHE A 274 3.30 0.83 -7.02
C PHE A 274 2.00 0.41 -6.32
N GLY A 275 0.86 0.80 -6.89
CA GLY A 275 -0.44 0.35 -6.40
C GLY A 275 -0.64 -1.14 -6.65
N ILE A 276 -0.92 -1.94 -5.61
CA ILE A 276 -1.15 -3.38 -5.69
C ILE A 276 -2.55 -3.74 -5.17
N ARG A 277 -3.25 -4.65 -5.87
CA ARG A 277 -4.51 -5.26 -5.44
C ARG A 277 -4.18 -6.48 -4.60
N LEU A 278 -4.91 -6.66 -3.50
CA LEU A 278 -4.73 -7.81 -2.61
C LEU A 278 -5.63 -8.99 -3.01
N LEU A 279 -6.88 -8.69 -3.37
CA LEU A 279 -7.88 -9.66 -3.80
C LEU A 279 -8.74 -9.06 -4.91
N ALA A 280 -9.50 -9.91 -5.59
CA ALA A 280 -10.56 -9.47 -6.47
C ALA A 280 -11.64 -8.74 -5.65
N ALA A 281 -11.94 -7.50 -6.05
CA ALA A 281 -12.97 -6.68 -5.45
C ALA A 281 -13.69 -5.90 -6.54
N ALA A 282 -15.01 -5.71 -6.37
CA ALA A 282 -15.81 -4.88 -7.26
C ALA A 282 -15.44 -3.39 -7.17
N ASP A 283 -15.03 -2.91 -5.98
CA ASP A 283 -14.55 -1.55 -5.77
C ASP A 283 -13.02 -1.52 -5.68
N ALA A 284 -12.41 -0.71 -6.54
CA ALA A 284 -10.98 -0.41 -6.55
C ALA A 284 -10.48 0.27 -5.28
N TRP A 285 -11.31 0.55 -4.27
CA TRP A 285 -10.92 1.06 -2.95
C TRP A 285 -11.11 0.05 -1.81
N MET A 286 -11.77 -1.08 -2.05
CA MET A 286 -12.04 -2.06 -1.00
C MET A 286 -10.76 -2.80 -0.59
N THR A 287 -10.61 -3.02 0.72
CA THR A 287 -9.51 -3.78 1.32
C THR A 287 -10.10 -4.79 2.33
N PRO A 288 -9.35 -5.86 2.66
CA PRO A 288 -9.83 -6.91 3.57
C PRO A 288 -10.36 -6.38 4.92
N TRP A 289 -9.69 -5.36 5.47
CA TRP A 289 -10.07 -4.77 6.75
C TRP A 289 -11.31 -3.86 6.69
N HIS A 290 -11.88 -3.62 5.50
CA HIS A 290 -13.12 -2.87 5.31
C HIS A 290 -14.25 -3.75 4.73
N SER A 291 -14.11 -5.07 4.76
CA SER A 291 -15.01 -6.01 4.10
C SER A 291 -15.10 -7.35 4.82
N ALA A 292 -16.00 -8.20 4.33
CA ALA A 292 -16.05 -9.64 4.56
C ALA A 292 -15.88 -10.36 3.22
N VAL A 293 -15.49 -11.62 3.28
CA VAL A 293 -15.30 -12.46 2.09
C VAL A 293 -16.57 -13.26 1.78
N LEU A 294 -16.93 -13.36 0.50
CA LEU A 294 -17.89 -14.31 -0.03
C LEU A 294 -17.19 -15.27 -0.99
N HIS A 295 -17.30 -16.58 -0.70
CA HIS A 295 -16.85 -17.65 -1.57
C HIS A 295 -17.97 -18.04 -2.53
N ARG A 296 -17.69 -18.00 -3.83
CA ARG A 296 -18.64 -18.27 -4.91
C ARG A 296 -18.58 -19.75 -5.30
N PRO A 297 -19.67 -20.33 -5.85
CA PRO A 297 -19.67 -21.74 -6.28
C PRO A 297 -18.69 -22.05 -7.41
N ASP A 298 -18.26 -21.03 -8.16
CA ASP A 298 -17.24 -21.12 -9.21
C ASP A 298 -15.79 -21.05 -8.67
N GLY A 299 -15.62 -21.06 -7.34
CA GLY A 299 -14.33 -21.00 -6.64
C GLY A 299 -13.74 -19.60 -6.49
N ARG A 300 -14.43 -18.55 -6.96
CA ARG A 300 -13.96 -17.16 -6.78
C ARG A 300 -14.20 -16.67 -5.36
N TRP A 301 -13.24 -15.92 -4.86
CA TRP A 301 -13.33 -15.18 -3.61
C TRP A 301 -13.57 -13.70 -3.91
N GLU A 302 -14.56 -13.10 -3.26
CA GLU A 302 -14.95 -11.71 -3.49
C GLU A 302 -15.03 -10.95 -2.17
N LEU A 303 -14.43 -9.76 -2.13
CA LEU A 303 -14.60 -8.83 -1.02
C LEU A 303 -15.92 -8.06 -1.18
N LEU A 304 -16.76 -8.09 -0.15
CA LEU A 304 -18.05 -7.40 -0.07
C LEU A 304 -18.22 -6.75 1.30
N ARG A 305 -19.18 -5.84 1.46
CA ARG A 305 -19.59 -5.41 2.80
C ARG A 305 -20.25 -6.59 3.53
N ASN A 306 -20.01 -6.73 4.83
CA ASN A 306 -20.59 -7.80 5.65
C ASN A 306 -22.13 -7.91 5.49
N GLU A 307 -22.85 -6.77 5.49
CA GLU A 307 -24.31 -6.75 5.28
C GLU A 307 -24.77 -7.33 3.93
N GLU A 308 -23.92 -7.25 2.91
CA GLU A 308 -24.20 -7.78 1.58
C GLU A 308 -23.83 -9.26 1.51
N ALA A 309 -22.65 -9.63 2.00
CA ALA A 309 -22.22 -11.02 2.10
C ALA A 309 -23.21 -11.87 2.93
N ALA A 310 -23.74 -11.33 4.02
CA ALA A 310 -24.75 -11.98 4.86
C ALA A 310 -26.08 -12.25 4.13
N ARG A 311 -26.47 -11.38 3.19
CA ARG A 311 -27.68 -11.56 2.37
C ARG A 311 -27.47 -12.64 1.31
N LEU A 312 -26.27 -12.70 0.73
CA LEU A 312 -25.94 -13.59 -0.38
C LEU A 312 -25.48 -14.98 0.06
N GLY A 313 -25.01 -15.12 1.30
CA GLY A 313 -24.34 -16.33 1.76
C GLY A 313 -24.81 -16.86 3.11
N ARG A 314 -24.13 -17.92 3.54
CA ARG A 314 -24.20 -18.51 4.88
C ARG A 314 -22.85 -18.30 5.56
N LEU A 315 -22.86 -17.81 6.80
CA LEU A 315 -21.65 -17.61 7.57
C LEU A 315 -20.95 -18.97 7.82
N VAL A 316 -19.64 -18.99 7.58
CA VAL A 316 -18.75 -20.08 7.93
C VAL A 316 -17.92 -19.64 9.13
N GLU A 317 -17.84 -20.52 10.11
CA GLU A 317 -16.96 -20.37 11.26
C GLU A 317 -15.77 -21.31 11.12
N ARG A 318 -14.59 -20.83 11.55
CA ARG A 318 -13.37 -21.64 11.70
C ARG A 318 -12.83 -21.40 13.10
N ASP A 319 -12.50 -22.48 13.81
CA ASP A 319 -12.02 -22.44 15.20
C ASP A 319 -12.93 -21.61 16.13
N GLY A 320 -14.24 -21.70 15.93
CA GLY A 320 -15.25 -20.98 16.73
C GLY A 320 -15.32 -19.48 16.47
N ARG A 321 -14.71 -18.98 15.36
CA ARG A 321 -14.75 -17.57 14.95
C ARG A 321 -15.36 -17.41 13.56
N PRO A 322 -16.12 -16.33 13.30
CA PRO A 322 -16.55 -15.95 11.96
C PRO A 322 -15.36 -15.85 11.00
N SER A 323 -15.42 -16.52 9.84
CA SER A 323 -14.32 -16.56 8.87
C SER A 323 -14.69 -15.87 7.55
N HIS A 324 -15.79 -16.30 6.92
CA HIS A 324 -16.27 -15.79 5.63
C HIS A 324 -17.71 -16.26 5.40
N TYR A 325 -18.29 -15.89 4.27
CA TYR A 325 -19.56 -16.41 3.80
C TYR A 325 -19.36 -17.37 2.62
N GLU A 326 -20.16 -18.43 2.57
CA GLU A 326 -20.33 -19.29 1.40
C GLU A 326 -21.60 -18.89 0.66
N SER A 327 -21.54 -18.71 -0.66
CA SER A 327 -22.73 -18.39 -1.47
C SER A 327 -23.81 -19.44 -1.27
N ARG A 328 -25.05 -18.96 -1.17
CA ARG A 328 -26.21 -19.81 -1.35
C ARG A 328 -26.37 -20.22 -2.80
#